data_AF-A0A970Q1Q5-F1
#
_entry.id   AF-A0A970Q1Q5-F1
#
_cell.length_a   1.000
_cell.length_b   1.000
_cell.length_c   1.000
_cell.angle_alpha   90.00
_cell.angle_beta   90.00
_cell.angle_gamma   90.00
#
_symmetry.space_group_name_H-M   'P 1'
#
loop_
_entity.id
_entity.type
_entity.pdbx_description
1 polymer ?
#
loop_
_entity_poly.entity_id
_entity_poly.type
_entity_poly.pdbx_seq_one_letter_code
_entity_poly.pdbx_strand_id
1 'polypeptide(L)'
;MAIVLEKMSNYTYENPDHGSQIISCPRYMKDVYTLGIDLQYYIGDMYLHLAELNQGEEKAKYQKMAVSELEIKQRMQEINEAHLNEMLSYFYNSGGQIVEASLGSEQAKEIQPFFNRIMATFIKRLERATLLVVADGITPEQLNNMIDDDITEMCGNMCKLFKVDEIVRGFEVLTEIRENFRK
;
A
#
# COMPACT_ATOMS: atom_id res chain seq x y z
N MET A 1 -29.55 1.07 2.35
CA MET A 1 -28.74 1.54 1.21
C MET A 1 -28.27 2.98 1.38
N ALA A 2 -29.14 4.00 1.54
CA ALA A 2 -28.70 5.39 1.71
C ALA A 2 -27.77 5.61 2.93
N ILE A 3 -28.09 5.02 4.08
CA ILE A 3 -27.28 5.12 5.32
C ILE A 3 -25.91 4.41 5.17
N VAL A 4 -25.84 3.38 4.31
CA VAL A 4 -24.59 2.64 4.05
C VAL A 4 -23.66 3.46 3.17
N LEU A 5 -24.22 4.11 2.13
CA LEU A 5 -23.47 5.06 1.28
C LEU A 5 -23.05 6.32 2.05
N GLU A 6 -23.85 6.79 3.01
CA GLU A 6 -23.55 7.95 3.87
C GLU A 6 -22.48 7.63 4.93
N LYS A 7 -22.42 6.39 5.43
CA LYS A 7 -21.30 5.92 6.27
C LYS A 7 -20.02 5.66 5.48
N MET A 8 -20.13 5.22 4.23
CA MET A 8 -19.00 5.08 3.31
C MET A 8 -18.50 6.44 2.79
N SER A 9 -19.34 7.49 2.73
CA SER A 9 -18.89 8.84 2.35
C SER A 9 -18.06 9.55 3.41
N ASN A 10 -18.04 9.05 4.65
CA ASN A 10 -17.07 9.51 5.65
C ASN A 10 -15.68 8.87 5.46
N TYR A 11 -15.53 7.94 4.51
CA TYR A 11 -14.30 7.22 4.19
C TYR A 11 -13.99 7.14 2.68
N THR A 12 -14.64 7.96 1.84
CA THR A 12 -13.83 8.67 0.83
C THR A 12 -12.62 9.24 1.58
N TYR A 13 -11.44 9.25 0.99
CA TYR A 13 -10.24 9.86 1.56
C TYR A 13 -10.48 11.37 1.81
N GLU A 14 -11.30 11.68 2.80
CA GLU A 14 -11.59 12.98 3.38
C GLU A 14 -10.90 12.96 4.73
N ASN A 15 -9.57 12.93 4.64
CA ASN A 15 -8.71 13.41 5.68
C ASN A 15 -9.14 14.88 5.95
N PRO A 16 -9.53 15.28 7.18
CA PRO A 16 -10.16 16.59 7.44
C PRO A 16 -9.21 17.80 7.31
N ASP A 17 -8.08 17.69 6.60
CA ASP A 17 -7.17 18.81 6.35
C ASP A 17 -6.29 18.70 5.08
N HIS A 18 -6.59 17.79 4.13
CA HIS A 18 -5.75 17.62 2.95
C HIS A 18 -6.54 17.54 1.65
N GLY A 19 -6.77 18.71 1.04
CA GLY A 19 -7.04 18.79 -0.39
C GLY A 19 -5.91 18.07 -1.15
N SER A 20 -6.25 17.01 -1.89
CA SER A 20 -5.34 16.27 -2.78
C SER A 20 -3.93 16.07 -2.20
N GLN A 21 -3.76 15.17 -1.23
CA GLN A 21 -2.42 14.75 -0.86
C GLN A 21 -1.81 14.03 -2.06
N ILE A 22 -0.99 14.78 -2.81
CA ILE A 22 -0.15 14.24 -3.88
C ILE A 22 0.78 13.23 -3.20
N ILE A 23 0.50 11.94 -3.36
CA ILE A 23 1.44 10.90 -2.96
C ILE A 23 2.73 11.18 -3.73
N SER A 24 3.77 11.56 -3.00
CA SER A 24 5.04 11.94 -3.62
C SER A 24 5.65 10.69 -4.26
N CYS A 25 6.11 10.81 -5.50
CA CYS A 25 6.75 9.71 -6.19
C CYS A 25 7.99 9.26 -5.38
N PRO A 26 8.12 7.95 -5.06
CA PRO A 26 9.27 7.42 -4.35
C PRO A 26 10.61 7.82 -4.97
N ARG A 27 11.54 8.28 -4.13
CA ARG A 27 12.90 8.66 -4.55
C ARG A 27 13.99 7.80 -3.93
N TYR A 28 13.64 7.06 -2.88
CA TYR A 28 14.48 6.08 -2.18
C TYR A 28 13.71 4.77 -2.03
N MET A 29 14.41 3.67 -1.77
CA MET A 29 13.78 2.41 -1.37
C MET A 29 12.93 2.55 -0.10
N LYS A 30 13.37 3.38 0.85
CA LYS A 30 12.59 3.73 2.05
C LYS A 30 11.22 4.33 1.73
N ASP A 31 11.11 5.15 0.68
CA ASP A 31 9.83 5.76 0.30
C ASP A 31 8.87 4.69 -0.22
N VAL A 32 9.39 3.67 -0.91
CA VAL A 32 8.60 2.51 -1.35
C VAL A 32 8.08 1.74 -0.14
N TYR A 33 8.91 1.51 0.88
CA TYR A 33 8.45 0.84 2.10
C TYR A 33 7.42 1.65 2.88
N THR A 34 7.62 2.97 2.98
CA THR A 34 6.62 3.87 3.59
C THR A 34 5.29 3.77 2.85
N LEU A 35 5.32 3.85 1.52
CA LEU A 35 4.12 3.66 0.69
C LEU A 35 3.45 2.30 0.94
N GLY A 36 4.22 1.21 0.98
CA GLY A 36 3.70 -0.13 1.26
C GLY A 36 3.01 -0.22 2.62
N ILE A 37 3.63 0.36 3.66
CA ILE A 37 3.08 0.42 5.02
C ILE A 37 1.76 1.20 5.06
N ASP A 38 1.72 2.38 4.43
CA ASP A 38 0.51 3.21 4.37
C ASP A 38 -0.63 2.49 3.65
N LEU A 39 -0.31 1.73 2.59
CA LEU A 39 -1.28 0.90 1.89
C LEU A 39 -1.84 -0.23 2.77
N GLN A 40 -1.00 -0.92 3.55
CA GLN A 40 -1.50 -1.96 4.46
C GLN A 40 -2.42 -1.38 5.53
N TYR A 41 -2.10 -0.18 6.04
CA TYR A 41 -2.99 0.53 6.96
C TYR A 41 -4.35 0.82 6.33
N TYR A 42 -4.36 1.40 5.14
CA TYR A 42 -5.59 1.73 4.43
C TYR A 42 -6.48 0.50 4.19
N ILE A 43 -5.89 -0.61 3.76
CA ILE A 43 -6.61 -1.87 3.51
C ILE A 43 -7.07 -2.51 4.83
N GLY A 44 -6.24 -2.48 5.87
CA GLY A 44 -6.59 -2.97 7.20
C GLY A 44 -7.80 -2.22 7.78
N ASP A 45 -7.80 -0.90 7.70
CA ASP A 45 -8.92 -0.06 8.14
C ASP A 45 -10.20 -0.34 7.36
N MET A 46 -10.08 -0.55 6.04
CA MET A 46 -11.19 -0.96 5.20
C MET A 46 -11.78 -2.31 5.63
N TYR A 47 -10.95 -3.31 5.95
CA TYR A 47 -11.43 -4.58 6.48
C TYR A 47 -12.08 -4.43 7.85
N LEU A 48 -11.53 -3.62 8.75
CA LEU A 48 -12.16 -3.33 10.04
C LEU A 48 -13.53 -2.69 9.86
N HIS A 49 -13.67 -1.77 8.91
CA HIS A 49 -14.96 -1.16 8.59
C HIS A 49 -15.98 -2.19 8.08
N LEU A 50 -15.56 -3.07 7.17
CA LEU A 50 -16.41 -4.17 6.72
C LEU A 50 -16.79 -5.11 7.87
N ALA A 51 -15.89 -5.34 8.83
CA ALA A 51 -16.20 -6.11 10.03
C ALA A 51 -17.25 -5.45 10.93
N GLU A 52 -17.28 -4.11 11.00
CA GLU A 52 -18.29 -3.35 11.75
C GLU A 52 -19.68 -3.42 11.11
N LEU A 53 -19.74 -3.53 9.78
CA LEU A 53 -20.99 -3.63 9.02
C LEU A 53 -21.60 -5.04 9.04
N ASN A 54 -20.81 -6.07 9.37
CA ASN A 54 -21.21 -7.47 9.32
C ASN A 54 -21.34 -8.11 10.71
N GLN A 55 -21.92 -9.31 10.76
CA GLN A 55 -22.09 -10.09 11.99
C GLN A 55 -21.61 -11.53 11.81
N GLY A 56 -21.43 -12.23 12.93
CA GLY A 56 -21.10 -13.66 12.93
C GLY A 56 -19.78 -13.97 12.22
N GLU A 57 -19.81 -14.97 11.34
CA GLU A 57 -18.62 -15.51 10.67
C GLU A 57 -17.94 -14.48 9.74
N GLU A 58 -18.72 -13.69 9.00
CA GLU A 58 -18.16 -12.69 8.07
C GLU A 58 -17.41 -11.58 8.81
N LYS A 59 -17.95 -11.13 9.94
CA LYS A 59 -17.23 -10.19 10.84
C LYS A 59 -15.87 -10.76 11.26
N ALA A 60 -15.84 -12.02 11.69
CA ALA A 60 -14.59 -12.66 12.11
C ALA A 60 -13.59 -12.81 10.96
N LYS A 61 -14.06 -13.08 9.73
CA LYS A 61 -13.21 -13.15 8.53
C LYS A 61 -12.55 -11.80 8.24
N TYR A 62 -13.32 -10.71 8.23
CA TYR A 62 -12.76 -9.37 8.00
C TYR A 62 -11.80 -8.93 9.12
N GLN A 63 -12.09 -9.24 10.39
CA GLN A 63 -11.15 -8.98 11.48
C GLN A 63 -9.83 -9.74 11.28
N LYS A 64 -9.90 -11.01 10.86
CA LYS A 64 -8.70 -11.79 10.55
C LYS A 64 -7.91 -11.19 9.38
N MET A 65 -8.59 -10.74 8.33
CA MET A 65 -7.96 -10.06 7.19
C MET A 65 -7.27 -8.77 7.63
N ALA A 66 -7.91 -7.94 8.46
CA ALA A 66 -7.28 -6.74 9.02
C ALA A 66 -6.03 -7.05 9.85
N VAL A 67 -6.05 -8.12 10.65
CA VAL A 67 -4.86 -8.58 11.38
C VAL A 67 -3.75 -9.01 10.42
N SER A 68 -4.08 -9.72 9.34
CA SER A 68 -3.11 -10.10 8.31
C SER A 68 -2.42 -8.88 7.69
N GLU A 69 -3.16 -7.80 7.41
CA GLU A 69 -2.57 -6.54 6.91
C GLU A 69 -1.59 -5.93 7.92
N LEU A 70 -1.88 -6.00 9.22
CA LEU A 70 -0.97 -5.54 10.27
C LEU A 70 0.30 -6.40 10.36
N GLU A 71 0.20 -7.71 10.15
CA GLU A 71 1.35 -8.61 10.13
C GLU A 71 2.26 -8.34 8.91
N ILE A 72 1.65 -8.14 7.73
CA ILE A 72 2.38 -7.74 6.51
C ILE A 72 3.11 -6.41 6.75
N LYS A 73 2.41 -5.43 7.31
CA LYS A 73 2.99 -4.12 7.67
C LYS A 73 4.17 -4.28 8.63
N GLN A 74 4.01 -5.08 9.69
CA GLN A 74 5.11 -5.33 10.65
C GLN A 74 6.33 -5.92 9.94
N ARG A 75 6.12 -6.84 8.99
CA ARG A 75 7.22 -7.41 8.21
C ARG A 75 7.92 -6.37 7.33
N MET A 76 7.17 -5.46 6.70
CA MET A 76 7.75 -4.35 5.94
C MET A 76 8.58 -3.41 6.83
N GLN A 77 8.11 -3.12 8.05
CA GLN A 77 8.84 -2.30 9.02
C GLN A 77 10.17 -2.93 9.43
N GLU A 78 10.18 -4.22 9.76
CA GLU A 78 11.40 -4.96 10.10
C GLU A 78 12.46 -4.91 8.99
N ILE A 79 12.03 -5.08 7.73
CA ILE A 79 12.93 -5.03 6.58
C ILE A 79 13.47 -3.61 6.36
N ASN A 80 12.62 -2.58 6.48
CA ASN A 80 13.03 -1.19 6.35
C ASN A 80 14.02 -0.78 7.45
N GLU A 81 13.81 -1.23 8.69
CA GLU A 81 14.72 -1.01 9.81
C GLU A 81 16.06 -1.73 9.62
N ALA A 82 16.04 -2.98 9.15
CA ALA A 82 17.25 -3.72 8.82
C ALA A 82 18.07 -3.00 7.74
N HIS A 83 17.42 -2.50 6.69
CA HIS A 83 18.06 -1.74 5.63
C HIS A 83 18.66 -0.42 6.13
N LEU A 84 17.93 0.32 6.98
CA LEU A 84 18.45 1.53 7.61
C LEU A 84 19.72 1.25 8.43
N ASN A 85 19.72 0.15 9.20
CA ASN A 85 20.88 -0.25 10.00
C ASN A 85 22.10 -0.59 9.12
N GLU A 86 21.89 -1.22 7.97
CA GLU A 86 22.94 -1.47 6.98
C GLU A 86 23.51 -0.16 6.42
N MET A 87 22.64 0.77 6.02
CA MET A 87 23.04 2.08 5.51
C MET A 87 23.83 2.89 6.55
N LEU A 88 23.38 2.90 7.80
CA LEU A 88 24.08 3.57 8.90
C LEU A 88 25.45 2.93 9.15
N SER A 89 25.53 1.60 9.15
CA SER A 89 26.80 0.89 9.30
C SER A 89 27.78 1.25 8.18
N TYR A 90 27.31 1.31 6.94
CA TYR A 90 28.12 1.76 5.80
C TYR A 90 28.57 3.22 5.97
N PHE A 91 27.67 4.12 6.37
CA PHE A 91 27.99 5.53 6.60
C PHE A 91 29.10 5.72 7.63
N TYR A 92 29.00 5.04 8.79
CA TYR A 92 30.02 5.11 9.84
C TYR A 92 31.35 4.49 9.42
N ASN A 93 31.33 3.40 8.63
CA ASN A 93 32.55 2.72 8.17
C ASN A 93 33.25 3.44 7.00
N SER A 94 32.51 4.20 6.19
CA SER A 94 33.00 4.83 4.95
C SER A 94 33.19 6.35 5.05
N GLY A 95 33.22 6.90 6.27
CA GLY A 95 33.59 8.30 6.50
C GLY A 95 32.48 9.33 6.25
N GLY A 96 31.22 8.92 6.33
CA GLY A 96 30.08 9.84 6.44
C GLY A 96 29.69 10.62 5.18
N GLN A 97 29.90 10.04 3.99
CA GLN A 97 29.38 10.65 2.76
C GLN A 97 27.84 10.72 2.79
N ILE A 98 27.31 11.86 2.34
CA ILE A 98 25.86 12.09 2.24
C ILE A 98 25.28 11.05 1.28
N VAL A 99 24.26 10.32 1.72
CA VAL A 99 23.49 9.45 0.84
C VAL A 99 22.54 10.31 0.02
N GLU A 100 22.80 10.43 -1.28
CA GLU A 100 21.91 11.11 -2.21
C GLU A 100 20.70 10.24 -2.58
N ALA A 101 19.64 10.89 -3.06
CA ALA A 101 18.47 10.18 -3.58
C ALA A 101 18.82 9.35 -4.80
N SER A 102 18.43 8.08 -4.76
CA SER A 102 18.59 7.12 -5.86
C SER A 102 17.86 7.60 -7.12
N LEU A 103 16.74 8.31 -6.95
CA LEU A 103 16.07 9.06 -8.01
C LEU A 103 16.22 10.58 -7.82
N GLY A 104 16.80 11.23 -8.83
CA GLY A 104 16.94 12.68 -8.90
C GLY A 104 15.59 13.40 -8.91
N SER A 105 15.55 14.64 -8.40
CA SER A 105 14.32 15.44 -8.30
C SER A 105 13.64 15.68 -9.66
N GLU A 106 14.42 15.97 -10.71
CA GLU A 106 13.87 16.19 -12.05
C GLU A 106 13.29 14.90 -12.65
N GLN A 107 13.98 13.76 -12.50
CA GLN A 107 13.47 12.46 -12.93
C GLN A 107 12.18 12.09 -12.18
N ALA A 108 12.10 12.37 -10.87
CA ALA A 108 10.90 12.15 -10.08
C ALA A 108 9.71 12.99 -10.59
N LYS A 109 9.94 14.26 -10.92
CA LYS A 109 8.90 15.13 -11.51
C LYS A 109 8.41 14.62 -12.87
N GLU A 110 9.32 14.12 -13.71
CA GLU A 110 8.99 13.56 -15.02
C GLU A 110 8.07 12.33 -14.92
N ILE A 111 8.32 11.45 -13.94
CA ILE A 111 7.54 10.21 -13.78
C ILE A 111 6.31 10.36 -12.86
N GLN A 112 6.23 11.43 -12.06
CA GLN A 112 5.14 11.69 -11.11
C GLN A 112 3.73 11.54 -11.72
N PRO A 113 3.42 12.02 -12.95
CA PRO A 113 2.08 11.86 -13.52
C PRO A 113 1.71 10.40 -13.77
N PHE A 114 2.68 9.57 -14.16
CA PHE A 114 2.47 8.14 -14.40
C PHE A 114 2.31 7.38 -13.08
N PHE A 115 3.15 7.71 -12.09
CA PHE A 115 3.01 7.20 -10.73
C PHE A 115 1.61 7.50 -10.16
N ASN A 116 1.16 8.76 -10.25
CA ASN A 116 -0.16 9.18 -9.79
C ASN A 116 -1.28 8.41 -10.49
N ARG A 117 -1.14 8.16 -11.79
CA ARG A 117 -2.12 7.39 -12.57
C ARG A 117 -2.21 5.93 -12.11
N ILE A 118 -1.07 5.29 -11.81
CA ILE A 118 -1.05 3.92 -11.28
C ILE A 118 -1.74 3.88 -9.91
N MET A 119 -1.35 4.77 -8.99
CA MET A 119 -1.95 4.85 -7.64
C MET A 119 -3.45 5.13 -7.70
N ALA A 120 -3.88 6.10 -8.50
CA ALA A 120 -5.30 6.44 -8.64
C ALA A 120 -6.11 5.29 -9.28
N THR A 121 -5.50 4.51 -10.18
CA THR A 121 -6.16 3.32 -10.74
C THR A 121 -6.34 2.26 -9.67
N PHE A 122 -5.30 1.99 -8.89
CA PHE A 122 -5.34 1.03 -7.77
C PHE A 122 -6.41 1.41 -6.73
N ILE A 123 -6.40 2.66 -6.23
CA ILE A 123 -7.37 3.14 -5.24
C ILE A 123 -8.81 2.99 -5.76
N LYS A 124 -9.07 3.36 -7.01
CA LYS A 124 -10.41 3.20 -7.61
C LYS A 124 -10.85 1.75 -7.69
N ARG A 125 -9.93 0.81 -7.91
CA ARG A 125 -10.25 -0.62 -7.92
C ARG A 125 -10.56 -1.14 -6.53
N LEU A 126 -9.80 -0.72 -5.51
CA LEU A 126 -10.11 -1.00 -4.10
C LEU A 126 -11.51 -0.50 -3.73
N GLU A 127 -11.81 0.78 -3.98
CA GLU A 127 -13.13 1.36 -3.71
C GLU A 127 -14.25 0.56 -4.38
N ARG A 128 -14.06 0.16 -5.65
CA ARG A 128 -15.03 -0.64 -6.38
C ARG A 128 -15.20 -2.04 -5.77
N ALA A 129 -14.12 -2.69 -5.35
CA ALA A 129 -14.18 -4.01 -4.73
C ALA A 129 -14.96 -3.95 -3.41
N THR A 130 -14.75 -2.91 -2.61
CA THR A 130 -15.51 -2.66 -1.37
C THR A 130 -16.98 -2.40 -1.64
N LEU A 131 -17.33 -1.65 -2.69
CA LEU A 131 -18.74 -1.48 -3.07
C LEU A 131 -19.39 -2.79 -3.50
N LEU A 132 -18.65 -3.66 -4.19
CA LEU A 132 -19.15 -4.98 -4.61
C LEU A 132 -19.42 -5.88 -3.40
N VAL A 133 -18.54 -5.89 -2.40
CA VAL A 133 -18.74 -6.73 -1.21
C VAL A 133 -19.93 -6.24 -0.37
N VAL A 134 -20.11 -4.92 -0.24
CA VAL A 134 -21.23 -4.33 0.49
C VAL A 134 -22.57 -4.58 -0.21
N ALA A 135 -22.56 -4.76 -1.53
CA ALA A 135 -23.72 -5.11 -2.33
C ALA A 135 -23.97 -6.63 -2.41
N ASP A 136 -23.31 -7.43 -1.56
CA ASP A 136 -23.32 -8.90 -1.57
C ASP A 136 -22.95 -9.51 -2.94
N GLY A 137 -22.19 -8.76 -3.74
CA GLY A 137 -21.77 -9.16 -5.09
C GLY A 137 -20.55 -10.08 -5.11
N ILE A 138 -19.75 -10.07 -4.04
CA ILE A 138 -18.56 -10.91 -3.85
C ILE A 138 -18.43 -11.32 -2.37
N THR A 139 -17.73 -12.42 -2.10
CA THR A 139 -17.44 -12.89 -0.73
C THR A 139 -16.19 -12.20 -0.16
N PRO A 140 -15.95 -12.27 1.17
CA PRO A 140 -14.71 -11.77 1.78
C PRO A 140 -13.45 -12.34 1.13
N GLU A 141 -13.44 -13.63 0.80
CA GLU A 141 -12.29 -14.30 0.17
C GLU A 141 -12.06 -13.81 -1.26
N GLN A 142 -13.13 -13.52 -1.99
CA GLN A 142 -13.04 -12.93 -3.33
C GLN A 142 -12.49 -11.50 -3.25
N LEU A 143 -12.96 -10.70 -2.29
CA LEU A 143 -12.43 -9.37 -2.03
C LEU A 143 -10.92 -9.43 -1.74
N ASN A 144 -10.49 -10.29 -0.82
CA ASN A 144 -9.08 -10.42 -0.46
C ASN A 144 -8.21 -10.81 -1.67
N ASN A 145 -8.65 -11.78 -2.48
CA ASN A 145 -7.94 -12.16 -3.69
C ASN A 145 -7.86 -11.02 -4.71
N MET A 146 -8.93 -10.25 -4.90
CA MET A 146 -8.92 -9.09 -5.80
C MET A 146 -7.91 -8.04 -5.33
N ILE A 147 -7.86 -7.77 -4.03
CA ILE A 147 -6.91 -6.82 -3.44
C ILE A 147 -5.47 -7.31 -3.63
N ASP A 148 -5.20 -8.61 -3.38
CA ASP A 148 -3.88 -9.21 -3.60
C ASP A 148 -3.42 -9.09 -5.05
N ASP A 149 -4.31 -9.38 -5.99
CA ASP A 149 -4.02 -9.29 -7.42
C ASP A 149 -3.80 -7.82 -7.85
N ASP A 150 -4.61 -6.88 -7.34
CA ASP A 150 -4.47 -5.45 -7.62
C ASP A 150 -3.17 -4.85 -7.04
N ILE A 151 -2.75 -5.26 -5.83
CA ILE A 151 -1.45 -4.87 -5.25
C ILE A 151 -0.32 -5.40 -6.13
N THR A 152 -0.40 -6.66 -6.53
CA THR A 152 0.63 -7.30 -7.37
C THR A 152 0.74 -6.60 -8.73
N GLU A 153 -0.39 -6.28 -9.36
CA GLU A 153 -0.42 -5.52 -10.61
C GLU A 153 0.14 -4.09 -10.42
N MET A 154 -0.25 -3.41 -9.34
CA MET A 154 0.25 -2.07 -9.01
C MET A 154 1.78 -2.09 -8.85
N CYS A 155 2.33 -2.96 -8.00
CA CYS A 155 3.78 -3.11 -7.81
C CYS A 155 4.48 -3.47 -9.12
N GLY A 156 3.95 -4.42 -9.90
CA GLY A 156 4.52 -4.79 -11.20
C GLY A 156 4.53 -3.64 -12.21
N ASN A 157 3.52 -2.76 -12.19
CA ASN A 157 3.51 -1.55 -13.00
C ASN A 157 4.50 -0.49 -12.49
N MET A 158 4.70 -0.38 -11.17
CA MET A 158 5.74 0.49 -10.60
C MET A 158 7.14 0.00 -10.99
N CYS A 159 7.43 -1.30 -10.92
CA CYS A 159 8.72 -1.85 -11.37
C CYS A 159 9.05 -1.50 -12.83
N LYS A 160 8.03 -1.42 -13.70
CA LYS A 160 8.21 -1.02 -15.11
C LYS A 160 8.39 0.48 -15.29
N LEU A 161 7.86 1.29 -14.37
CA LEU A 161 7.92 2.75 -14.41
C LEU A 161 9.31 3.26 -13.99
N PHE A 162 9.85 2.71 -12.90
CA PHE A 162 11.14 3.12 -12.38
C PHE A 162 12.30 2.46 -13.14
N LYS A 163 13.39 3.20 -13.31
CA LYS A 163 14.66 2.71 -13.91
C LYS A 163 15.78 2.56 -12.89
N VAL A 164 15.47 2.78 -11.61
CA VAL A 164 16.44 2.77 -10.51
C VAL A 164 16.29 1.45 -9.78
N ASP A 165 17.30 0.58 -9.89
CA ASP A 165 17.27 -0.79 -9.36
C ASP A 165 16.90 -0.85 -7.88
N GLU A 166 17.36 0.11 -7.07
CA GLU A 166 17.04 0.17 -5.65
C GLU A 166 15.54 0.34 -5.38
N ILE A 167 14.87 1.21 -6.14
CA ILE A 167 13.43 1.44 -6.02
C ILE A 167 12.66 0.24 -6.55
N VAL A 168 13.10 -0.34 -7.68
CA VAL A 168 12.50 -1.55 -8.26
C VAL A 168 12.56 -2.71 -7.26
N ARG A 169 13.72 -2.95 -6.64
CA ARG A 169 13.87 -3.95 -5.57
C ARG A 169 12.94 -3.68 -4.39
N GLY A 170 12.72 -2.42 -4.02
CA GLY A 170 11.73 -2.05 -3.01
C GLY A 170 10.35 -2.62 -3.35
N PHE A 171 9.86 -2.42 -4.57
CA PHE A 171 8.55 -2.92 -5.01
C PHE A 171 8.52 -4.44 -5.14
N GLU A 172 9.59 -5.07 -5.61
CA GLU A 172 9.71 -6.54 -5.66
C GLU A 172 9.61 -7.16 -4.26
N VAL A 173 10.26 -6.56 -3.27
CA VAL A 173 10.16 -7.00 -1.86
C VAL A 173 8.73 -6.84 -1.34
N LEU A 174 8.03 -5.74 -1.66
CA LEU A 174 6.62 -5.59 -1.27
C LEU A 174 5.75 -6.73 -1.82
N THR A 175 5.95 -7.10 -3.09
CA THR A 175 5.25 -8.24 -3.72
C THR A 175 5.61 -9.56 -3.03
N GLU A 176 6.89 -9.81 -2.77
CA GLU A 176 7.34 -11.05 -2.10
C GLU A 176 6.74 -11.19 -0.70
N ILE A 177 6.71 -10.11 0.09
CA ILE A 177 6.07 -10.13 1.41
C ILE A 177 4.59 -10.50 1.22
N ARG A 178 3.88 -9.86 0.29
CA ARG A 178 2.44 -10.13 0.07
C ARG A 178 2.19 -11.59 -0.31
N GLU A 179 2.96 -12.13 -1.24
CA GLU A 179 2.83 -13.52 -1.70
C GLU A 179 3.05 -14.54 -0.57
N ASN A 180 3.93 -14.23 0.38
CA ASN A 180 4.17 -15.10 1.54
C ASN A 180 2.96 -15.20 2.48
N PHE A 181 2.08 -14.19 2.50
CA PHE A 181 0.86 -14.16 3.30
C PHE A 181 -0.39 -14.67 2.56
N ARG A 182 -0.29 -14.98 1.26
CA ARG A 182 -1.40 -15.52 0.46
C ARG A 182 -1.65 -17.03 0.68
N LYS A 183 -0.79 -17.71 1.45
CA LYS A 183 -0.84 -19.16 1.71
C LYS A 183 -1.85 -19.53 2.79
#